data_AF-A0A7W2B4I5-F1
#
_entry.id   AF-A0A7W2B4I5-F1
#
_cell.length_a   1.000
_cell.length_b   1.000
_cell.length_c   1.000
_cell.angle_alpha   90.00
_cell.angle_beta   90.00
_cell.angle_gamma   90.00
#
_symmetry.space_group_name_H-M   'P 1'
#
loop_
_entity.id
_entity.type
_entity.pdbx_description
1 polymer ?
#
loop_
_entity_poly.entity_id
_entity_poly.type
_entity_poly.pdbx_seq_one_letter_code
_entity_poly.pdbx_strand_id
1 'polypeptide(L)'
;MKNKFELGFVEKLVFSNYKIRSKAIQVNGEIDDNFKLVSKNNIFFFKIYPKNTDKEFVKFQIDILHSLKKNKKTSSNTPTVNGNVVGSFHDKDNNLRFFRMNSWIEGRLWSKVNPINKSLRFELGEISAKILNELKKVKKGYLREKFDWDLQNFLWTEKYINEIDISKRNVVKKLISNFKHQEEKYKQLRKSIIHNDINDNNIIVSEDLKVPSINGIIDFGDCTHTQLINEVAILCTYAIIGSKNPLISACEVLEGFNNSLKIKEEEIDFLYDLILMRITVSLIKSSLNKKNNRENKYLVISQDDMKLLFKNWSKINKELAICFFRKSCGYSPHKNEKKFSAIIKENNSSLDILFKTLNKKDPKAIDMSVSSEWLDNEMIIDNNKFEQKLKSNSENKLLCGGYLEVRPVYDSLDYQKITDNGVENRTTHLGIDFWVNEKTPVYSIMDGFIKIITNDKTKKGYGGLIIIEHSINNIKYYSLYGHLSDQKKSKIKKG
;
A
#
# COMPACT_ATOMS: atom_id res chain seq x y z
N MET A 1 9.25 26.92 -21.48
CA MET A 1 10.00 27.52 -20.35
C MET A 1 9.01 28.24 -19.47
N LYS A 2 9.11 28.11 -18.14
CA LYS A 2 8.31 28.93 -17.22
C LYS A 2 8.57 30.40 -17.50
N ASN A 3 7.52 31.18 -17.70
CA ASN A 3 7.66 32.62 -17.73
C ASN A 3 7.83 33.04 -16.27
N LYS A 4 9.06 33.25 -15.82
CA LYS A 4 9.30 33.88 -14.52
C LYS A 4 8.70 35.28 -14.56
N PHE A 5 7.44 35.41 -14.13
CA PHE A 5 6.81 36.71 -13.95
C PHE A 5 7.57 37.46 -12.86
N GLU A 6 7.83 38.74 -13.11
CA GLU A 6 8.40 39.59 -12.08
C GLU A 6 7.45 39.66 -10.89
N LEU A 7 7.97 39.53 -9.66
CA LEU A 7 7.15 39.50 -8.46
C LEU A 7 6.31 40.79 -8.32
N GLY A 8 6.88 41.94 -8.66
CA GLY A 8 6.14 43.21 -8.64
C GLY A 8 4.99 43.28 -9.65
N PHE A 9 5.08 42.56 -10.77
CA PHE A 9 3.93 42.41 -11.69
C PHE A 9 2.82 41.60 -11.04
N VAL A 10 3.16 40.47 -10.40
CA VAL A 10 2.18 39.62 -9.70
C VAL A 10 1.49 40.38 -8.58
N GLU A 11 2.23 41.14 -7.79
CA GLU A 11 1.69 41.97 -6.71
C GLU A 11 0.72 43.03 -7.23
N LYS A 12 1.05 43.70 -8.34
CA LYS A 12 0.14 44.65 -9.02
C LYS A 12 -1.10 43.96 -9.56
N LEU A 13 -0.95 42.80 -10.21
CA LEU A 13 -2.07 42.01 -10.74
C LEU A 13 -3.05 41.62 -9.63
N VAL A 14 -2.53 41.15 -8.50
CA VAL A 14 -3.31 40.80 -7.30
C VAL A 14 -4.03 42.03 -6.75
N PHE A 15 -3.32 43.15 -6.57
CA PHE A 15 -3.94 44.36 -6.04
C PHE A 15 -5.06 44.89 -6.95
N SER A 16 -4.86 44.88 -8.27
CA SER A 16 -5.86 45.35 -9.22
C SER A 16 -7.16 44.53 -9.20
N ASN A 17 -7.07 43.21 -9.00
CA ASN A 17 -8.21 42.29 -9.08
C ASN A 17 -8.83 41.93 -7.73
N TYR A 18 -8.06 41.94 -6.65
CA TYR A 18 -8.50 41.52 -5.32
C TYR A 18 -8.47 42.66 -4.28
N LYS A 19 -7.85 43.80 -4.61
CA LYS A 19 -7.61 44.92 -3.68
C LYS A 19 -6.83 44.52 -2.42
N ILE A 20 -6.05 43.44 -2.52
CA ILE A 20 -5.18 42.94 -1.44
C ILE A 20 -3.74 43.38 -1.73
N ARG A 21 -3.16 44.13 -0.80
CA ARG A 21 -1.70 44.38 -0.79
C ARG A 21 -1.02 43.16 -0.21
N SER A 22 -0.13 42.54 -0.98
CA SER A 22 0.60 41.34 -0.57
C SER A 22 2.01 41.36 -1.15
N LYS A 23 2.91 40.62 -0.50
CA LYS A 23 4.24 40.30 -1.03
C LYS A 23 4.18 38.94 -1.71
N ALA A 24 4.62 38.87 -2.97
CA ALA A 24 4.66 37.63 -3.72
C ALA A 24 5.98 36.88 -3.51
N ILE A 25 5.88 35.57 -3.28
CA ILE A 25 7.01 34.65 -3.18
C ILE A 25 6.78 33.53 -4.18
N GLN A 26 7.71 33.33 -5.12
CA GLN A 26 7.62 32.24 -6.07
C GLN A 26 7.67 30.88 -5.34
N VAL A 27 6.72 30.01 -5.69
CA VAL A 27 6.69 28.61 -5.26
C VAL A 27 7.00 27.72 -6.47
N ASN A 28 7.64 26.59 -6.22
CA ASN A 28 7.93 25.60 -7.25
C ASN A 28 6.63 24.98 -7.81
N GLY A 29 6.73 24.40 -8.99
CA GLY A 29 5.63 23.77 -9.72
C GLY A 29 6.16 23.07 -10.97
N GLU A 30 5.34 22.31 -11.67
CA GLU A 30 5.75 21.67 -12.93
C GLU A 30 5.52 22.61 -14.11
N ILE A 31 4.25 22.91 -14.40
CA ILE A 31 3.82 23.64 -15.60
C ILE A 31 3.42 25.07 -15.28
N ASP A 32 2.64 25.26 -14.20
CA ASP A 32 2.08 26.55 -13.81
C ASP A 32 3.09 27.43 -13.05
N ASP A 33 2.82 28.75 -13.06
CA ASP A 33 3.54 29.73 -12.25
C ASP A 33 2.77 29.94 -10.92
N ASN A 34 3.34 29.42 -9.84
CA ASN A 34 2.72 29.38 -8.51
C ASN A 34 3.38 30.38 -7.55
N PHE A 35 2.59 31.07 -6.74
CA PHE A 35 3.06 32.08 -5.80
C PHE A 35 2.38 31.94 -4.44
N LYS A 36 3.16 32.10 -3.38
CA LYS A 36 2.66 32.37 -2.02
C LYS A 36 2.52 33.88 -1.90
N LEU A 37 1.32 34.36 -1.57
CA LEU A 37 1.06 35.77 -1.32
C LEU A 37 0.94 36.00 0.18
N VAL A 38 1.77 36.86 0.74
CA VAL A 38 1.75 37.22 2.16
C VAL A 38 1.17 38.62 2.30
N SER A 39 -0.03 38.72 2.85
CA SER A 39 -0.65 39.99 3.24
C SER A 39 -0.51 40.23 4.74
N LYS A 40 -0.98 41.37 5.26
CA LYS A 40 -0.89 41.71 6.69
C LYS A 40 -1.55 40.66 7.60
N ASN A 41 -2.69 40.11 7.18
CA ASN A 41 -3.53 39.25 8.02
C ASN A 41 -3.71 37.83 7.46
N ASN A 42 -3.42 37.61 6.17
CA ASN A 42 -3.76 36.38 5.48
C ASN A 42 -2.65 35.96 4.52
N ILE A 43 -2.57 34.66 4.28
CA ILE A 43 -1.71 34.06 3.27
C ILE A 43 -2.59 33.40 2.22
N PHE A 44 -2.18 33.52 0.95
CA PHE A 44 -2.89 32.93 -0.18
C PHE A 44 -1.95 32.16 -1.08
N PHE A 45 -2.51 31.18 -1.78
CA PHE A 45 -1.89 30.57 -2.94
C PHE A 45 -2.43 31.24 -4.20
N PHE A 46 -1.55 31.69 -5.09
CA PHE A 46 -1.89 32.34 -6.34
C PHE A 46 -1.27 31.60 -7.51
N LYS A 47 -2.09 31.32 -8.52
CA LYS A 47 -1.72 30.50 -9.67
C LYS A 47 -1.96 31.27 -10.95
N ILE A 48 -0.95 31.32 -11.81
CA ILE A 48 -1.09 31.78 -13.19
C ILE A 48 -0.94 30.57 -14.11
N TYR A 49 -1.97 30.32 -14.90
CA TYR A 49 -1.99 29.22 -15.87
C TYR A 49 -1.05 29.51 -17.04
N PRO A 50 -0.50 28.48 -17.71
CA PRO A 50 0.28 28.64 -18.93
C PRO A 50 -0.46 29.39 -20.04
N LYS A 51 0.29 29.92 -21.01
CA LYS A 51 -0.32 30.46 -22.23
C LYS A 51 -1.10 29.38 -22.96
N ASN A 52 -2.19 29.75 -23.62
CA ASN A 52 -3.06 28.85 -24.39
C ASN A 52 -3.68 27.71 -23.54
N THR A 53 -3.84 27.90 -22.23
CA THR A 53 -4.58 26.94 -21.40
C THR A 53 -6.04 26.88 -21.84
N ASP A 54 -6.57 25.66 -22.02
CA ASP A 54 -7.98 25.45 -22.35
C ASP A 54 -8.89 26.02 -21.25
N LYS A 55 -9.87 26.84 -21.66
CA LYS A 55 -10.86 27.44 -20.76
C LYS A 55 -11.72 26.37 -20.08
N GLU A 56 -12.03 25.26 -20.74
CA GLU A 56 -12.80 24.17 -20.13
C GLU A 56 -11.99 23.46 -19.04
N PHE A 57 -10.67 23.36 -19.17
CA PHE A 57 -9.78 22.85 -18.13
C PHE A 57 -9.77 23.76 -16.89
N VAL A 58 -9.66 25.07 -17.11
CA VAL A 58 -9.73 26.05 -16.02
C VAL A 58 -11.07 25.96 -15.30
N LYS A 59 -12.18 25.91 -16.05
CA LYS A 59 -13.53 25.72 -15.50
C LYS A 59 -13.65 24.44 -14.68
N PHE A 60 -13.12 23.33 -15.17
CA PHE A 60 -13.12 22.06 -14.44
C PHE A 60 -12.42 22.16 -13.08
N GLN A 61 -11.25 22.81 -13.01
CA GLN A 61 -10.58 23.04 -11.72
C GLN A 61 -11.39 23.95 -10.77
N ILE A 62 -12.07 24.96 -11.31
CA ILE A 62 -12.97 25.81 -10.49
C ILE A 62 -14.11 24.97 -9.93
N ASP A 63 -14.76 24.15 -10.76
CA ASP A 63 -15.88 23.31 -10.37
C ASP A 63 -15.48 22.31 -9.27
N ILE A 64 -14.28 21.73 -9.37
CA ILE A 64 -13.67 20.90 -8.32
C ILE A 64 -13.60 21.66 -6.99
N LEU A 65 -12.91 22.81 -6.97
CA LEU A 65 -12.72 23.55 -5.72
C LEU A 65 -14.02 24.15 -5.19
N HIS A 66 -14.97 24.46 -6.07
CA HIS A 66 -16.32 24.85 -5.67
C HIS A 66 -17.05 23.71 -4.98
N SER A 67 -16.93 22.47 -5.48
CA SER A 67 -17.55 21.29 -4.87
C SER A 67 -17.00 21.00 -3.46
N LEU A 68 -15.74 21.38 -3.23
CA LEU A 68 -15.00 21.19 -1.98
C LEU A 68 -15.05 22.39 -1.02
N LYS A 69 -15.74 23.48 -1.35
CA LYS A 69 -15.71 24.75 -0.59
C LYS A 69 -16.09 24.63 0.90
N LYS A 70 -16.85 23.60 1.27
CA LYS A 70 -17.27 23.33 2.66
C LYS A 70 -16.31 22.39 3.40
N ASN A 71 -15.38 21.77 2.69
CA ASN A 71 -14.40 20.85 3.25
C ASN A 71 -13.21 21.63 3.82
N LYS A 72 -13.09 21.60 5.16
CA LYS A 72 -12.02 22.30 5.90
C LYS A 72 -10.61 21.74 5.65
N LYS A 73 -10.49 20.59 4.99
CA LYS A 73 -9.22 19.94 4.65
C LYS A 73 -8.78 20.23 3.21
N THR A 74 -9.39 21.21 2.54
CA THR A 74 -9.05 21.60 1.16
C THR A 74 -9.02 23.12 1.01
N SER A 75 -8.30 23.60 0.00
CA SER A 75 -8.24 25.03 -0.28
C SER A 75 -9.55 25.54 -0.86
N SER A 76 -9.98 26.74 -0.48
CA SER A 76 -11.16 27.42 -1.01
C SER A 76 -10.75 28.49 -2.03
N ASN A 77 -11.59 28.73 -3.03
CA ASN A 77 -11.36 29.83 -3.98
C ASN A 77 -11.61 31.19 -3.31
N THR A 78 -10.73 32.16 -3.59
CA THR A 78 -10.93 33.56 -3.25
C THR A 78 -11.40 34.30 -4.50
N PRO A 79 -12.64 34.82 -4.54
CA PRO A 79 -13.13 35.61 -5.67
C PRO A 79 -12.42 36.96 -5.80
N THR A 80 -12.37 37.49 -7.01
CA THR A 80 -12.01 38.89 -7.30
C THR A 80 -13.06 39.85 -6.72
N VAL A 81 -12.75 41.15 -6.70
CA VAL A 81 -13.72 42.18 -6.25
C VAL A 81 -15.01 42.22 -7.07
N ASN A 82 -14.98 41.72 -8.30
CA ASN A 82 -16.14 41.62 -9.17
C ASN A 82 -16.88 40.27 -9.02
N GLY A 83 -16.52 39.45 -8.03
CA GLY A 83 -17.14 38.15 -7.77
C GLY A 83 -16.65 37.00 -8.67
N ASN A 84 -15.80 37.27 -9.66
CA ASN A 84 -15.25 36.23 -10.54
C ASN A 84 -14.19 35.41 -9.81
N VAL A 85 -14.28 34.08 -9.90
CA VAL A 85 -13.31 33.15 -9.28
C VAL A 85 -12.01 33.03 -10.09
N VAL A 86 -12.10 33.24 -11.41
CA VAL A 86 -10.94 33.28 -12.31
C VAL A 86 -10.89 34.64 -12.99
N GLY A 87 -9.70 35.22 -13.02
CA GLY A 87 -9.39 36.40 -13.82
C GLY A 87 -8.53 36.04 -15.03
N SER A 88 -8.38 37.00 -15.95
CA SER A 88 -7.53 36.85 -17.12
C SER A 88 -6.81 38.15 -17.44
N PHE A 89 -5.66 38.04 -18.11
CA PHE A 89 -4.90 39.18 -18.65
C PHE A 89 -4.14 38.74 -19.91
N HIS A 90 -3.66 39.70 -20.69
CA HIS A 90 -2.71 39.43 -21.78
C HIS A 90 -1.29 39.63 -21.27
N ASP A 91 -0.41 38.64 -21.47
CA ASP A 91 1.00 38.79 -21.10
C ASP A 91 1.77 39.70 -22.08
N LYS A 92 3.05 39.94 -21.82
CA LYS A 92 3.91 40.83 -22.63
C LYS A 92 3.99 40.43 -24.11
N ASP A 93 3.72 39.16 -24.40
CA ASP A 93 3.72 38.59 -25.75
C ASP A 93 2.29 38.51 -26.33
N ASN A 94 1.35 39.24 -25.72
CA ASN A 94 -0.08 39.31 -26.05
C ASN A 94 -0.83 37.95 -26.00
N ASN A 95 -0.35 36.98 -25.22
CA ASN A 95 -1.06 35.73 -25.03
C ASN A 95 -2.08 35.88 -23.89
N LEU A 96 -3.29 35.34 -24.09
CA LEU A 96 -4.28 35.25 -23.02
C LEU A 96 -3.80 34.30 -21.91
N ARG A 97 -3.81 34.78 -20.67
CA ARG A 97 -3.48 34.04 -19.46
C ARG A 97 -4.66 34.06 -18.50
N PHE A 98 -4.88 32.95 -17.80
CA PHE A 98 -5.82 32.87 -16.68
C PHE A 98 -5.07 32.88 -15.36
N PHE A 99 -5.72 33.33 -14.29
CA PHE A 99 -5.21 33.21 -12.93
C PHE A 99 -6.32 32.98 -11.92
N ARG A 100 -5.94 32.43 -10.76
CA ARG A 100 -6.83 32.26 -9.60
C ARG A 100 -6.07 32.43 -8.29
N MET A 101 -6.84 32.67 -7.23
CA MET A 101 -6.34 32.76 -5.87
C MET A 101 -7.13 31.82 -4.94
N ASN A 102 -6.44 31.21 -4.00
CA ASN A 102 -6.99 30.26 -3.05
C ASN A 102 -6.50 30.53 -1.63
N SER A 103 -7.28 30.12 -0.64
CA SER A 103 -6.85 30.12 0.75
C SER A 103 -5.61 29.23 0.94
N TRP A 104 -4.66 29.72 1.73
CA TRP A 104 -3.49 28.93 2.14
C TRP A 104 -3.87 27.92 3.22
N ILE A 105 -3.26 26.73 3.18
CA ILE A 105 -3.36 25.73 4.25
C ILE A 105 -2.01 25.70 4.96
N GLU A 106 -1.99 26.04 6.25
CA GLU A 106 -0.78 26.03 7.05
C GLU A 106 -0.39 24.62 7.48
N GLY A 107 0.92 24.39 7.59
CA GLY A 107 1.51 23.15 8.08
C GLY A 107 2.75 22.74 7.30
N ARG A 108 3.26 21.57 7.66
CA ARG A 108 4.43 20.92 7.05
C ARG A 108 4.00 19.87 6.04
N LEU A 109 4.87 19.58 5.08
CA LEU A 109 4.61 18.55 4.07
C LEU A 109 4.74 17.15 4.67
N TRP A 110 3.92 16.19 4.21
CA TRP A 110 4.05 14.78 4.57
C TRP A 110 5.46 14.23 4.32
N SER A 111 6.14 14.65 3.25
CA SER A 111 7.53 14.31 2.93
C SER A 111 8.55 14.74 4.00
N LYS A 112 8.15 15.59 4.95
CA LYS A 112 8.97 16.05 6.09
C LYS A 112 8.49 15.47 7.43
N VAL A 113 7.52 14.54 7.41
CA VAL A 113 7.01 13.89 8.61
C VAL A 113 7.78 12.62 8.89
N ASN A 114 8.33 12.50 10.09
CA ASN A 114 8.97 11.29 10.59
C ASN A 114 8.89 11.25 12.13
N PRO A 115 8.41 10.16 12.75
CA PRO A 115 7.81 8.98 12.13
C PRO A 115 6.39 9.25 11.61
N ILE A 116 5.96 8.46 10.62
CA ILE A 116 4.56 8.38 10.19
C ILE A 116 3.94 7.16 10.88
N ASN A 117 2.96 7.40 11.74
CA ASN A 117 2.30 6.33 12.51
C ASN A 117 1.00 5.84 11.85
N LYS A 118 0.43 4.77 12.42
CA LYS A 118 -0.84 4.16 11.98
C LYS A 118 -1.99 5.16 11.93
N SER A 119 -2.16 5.97 12.99
CA SER A 119 -3.29 6.90 13.12
C SER A 119 -3.28 7.94 11.99
N LEU A 120 -2.11 8.48 11.67
CA LEU A 120 -1.96 9.47 10.60
C LEU A 120 -2.25 8.88 9.20
N ARG A 121 -1.84 7.63 8.94
CA ARG A 121 -2.17 6.92 7.70
C ARG A 121 -3.66 6.61 7.59
N PHE A 122 -4.29 6.21 8.69
CA PHE A 122 -5.73 6.01 8.75
C PHE A 122 -6.49 7.32 8.47
N GLU A 123 -6.12 8.42 9.12
CA GLU A 123 -6.72 9.75 8.88
C GLU A 123 -6.58 10.17 7.41
N LEU A 124 -5.40 9.97 6.81
CA LEU A 124 -5.16 10.27 5.41
C LEU A 124 -6.13 9.51 4.48
N GLY A 125 -6.33 8.22 4.74
CA GLY A 125 -7.31 7.40 4.03
C GLY A 125 -8.73 7.96 4.14
N GLU A 126 -9.16 8.31 5.35
CA GLU A 126 -10.49 8.88 5.58
C GLU A 126 -10.70 10.21 4.83
N ILE A 127 -9.72 11.11 4.87
CA ILE A 127 -9.83 12.43 4.25
C ILE A 127 -9.89 12.28 2.73
N SER A 128 -9.05 11.44 2.12
CA SER A 128 -9.10 11.18 0.67
C SER A 128 -10.48 10.65 0.24
N ALA A 129 -11.04 9.68 0.96
CA ALA A 129 -12.37 9.15 0.71
C ALA A 129 -13.48 10.21 0.84
N LYS A 130 -13.40 11.08 1.86
CA LYS A 130 -14.35 12.20 2.06
C LYS A 130 -14.28 13.21 0.92
N ILE A 131 -13.07 13.61 0.51
CA ILE A 131 -12.83 14.49 -0.65
C ILE A 131 -13.45 13.87 -1.91
N LEU A 132 -13.14 12.60 -2.20
CA LEU A 132 -13.65 11.91 -3.38
C LEU A 132 -15.19 11.84 -3.39
N ASN A 133 -15.81 11.65 -2.22
CA ASN A 133 -17.27 11.67 -2.12
C ASN A 133 -17.87 13.05 -2.45
N GLU A 134 -17.20 14.14 -2.09
CA GLU A 134 -17.61 15.50 -2.47
C GLU A 134 -17.40 15.79 -3.95
N LEU A 135 -16.31 15.28 -4.56
CA LEU A 135 -16.02 15.42 -5.99
C LEU A 135 -17.10 14.80 -6.90
N LYS A 136 -17.91 13.85 -6.40
CA LYS A 136 -19.07 13.31 -7.13
C LYS A 136 -20.09 14.38 -7.53
N LYS A 137 -20.07 15.56 -6.88
CA LYS A 137 -20.95 16.70 -7.20
C LYS A 137 -20.52 17.42 -8.49
N VAL A 138 -19.30 17.20 -8.97
CA VAL A 138 -18.79 17.78 -10.22
C VAL A 138 -19.43 17.05 -11.40
N LYS A 139 -20.28 17.75 -12.16
CA LYS A 139 -21.13 17.13 -13.19
C LYS A 139 -20.38 16.74 -14.46
N LYS A 140 -19.35 17.49 -14.84
CA LYS A 140 -18.61 17.33 -16.09
C LYS A 140 -17.13 17.15 -15.77
N GLY A 141 -16.57 16.00 -16.14
CA GLY A 141 -15.14 15.77 -16.11
C GLY A 141 -14.43 16.54 -17.24
N TYR A 142 -13.11 16.66 -17.13
CA TYR A 142 -12.25 17.12 -18.22
C TYR A 142 -11.35 15.98 -18.67
N LEU A 143 -11.37 15.67 -19.97
CA LEU A 143 -10.52 14.65 -20.56
C LEU A 143 -9.21 15.30 -21.01
N ARG A 144 -8.10 14.90 -20.39
CA ARG A 144 -6.76 15.24 -20.88
C ARG A 144 -6.30 14.19 -21.89
N GLU A 145 -6.00 14.63 -23.11
CA GLU A 145 -5.31 13.77 -24.07
C GLU A 145 -3.91 13.41 -23.54
N LYS A 146 -3.54 12.12 -23.64
CA LYS A 146 -2.20 11.60 -23.31
C LYS A 146 -1.73 11.95 -21.89
N PHE A 147 -2.60 11.76 -20.89
CA PHE A 147 -2.24 12.00 -19.50
C PHE A 147 -1.49 10.81 -18.89
N ASP A 148 -0.17 10.83 -19.00
CA ASP A 148 0.72 9.74 -18.58
C ASP A 148 0.65 9.42 -17.07
N TRP A 149 0.22 10.38 -16.23
CA TRP A 149 0.09 10.20 -14.78
C TRP A 149 -1.18 9.44 -14.37
N ASP A 150 -2.19 9.37 -15.25
CA ASP A 150 -3.36 8.51 -15.04
C ASP A 150 -2.99 7.05 -15.27
N LEU A 151 -3.20 6.21 -14.24
CA LEU A 151 -2.88 4.78 -14.30
C LEU A 151 -3.70 4.04 -15.35
N GLN A 152 -4.85 4.58 -15.79
CA GLN A 152 -5.59 4.03 -16.92
C GLN A 152 -4.73 3.97 -18.20
N ASN A 153 -3.76 4.87 -18.36
CA ASN A 153 -2.91 4.96 -19.54
C ASN A 153 -1.59 4.18 -19.39
N PHE A 154 -1.39 3.41 -18.32
CA PHE A 154 -0.10 2.83 -17.91
C PHE A 154 0.71 2.13 -19.00
N LEU A 155 0.07 1.56 -20.02
CA LEU A 155 0.76 0.87 -21.12
C LEU A 155 1.74 1.75 -21.91
N TRP A 156 1.65 3.08 -21.84
CA TRP A 156 2.65 3.99 -22.43
C TRP A 156 4.07 3.70 -21.91
N THR A 157 4.19 3.19 -20.68
CA THR A 157 5.46 2.87 -20.02
C THR A 157 6.28 1.79 -20.74
N GLU A 158 5.64 0.95 -21.55
CA GLU A 158 6.31 -0.10 -22.32
C GLU A 158 7.39 0.47 -23.26
N LYS A 159 7.12 1.63 -23.85
CA LYS A 159 8.05 2.34 -24.74
C LYS A 159 9.31 2.83 -24.02
N TYR A 160 9.25 2.93 -22.69
CA TYR A 160 10.30 3.53 -21.86
C TYR A 160 10.87 2.56 -20.83
N ILE A 161 10.70 1.25 -21.00
CA ILE A 161 11.28 0.23 -20.10
C ILE A 161 12.80 0.40 -19.95
N ASN A 162 13.47 0.86 -21.00
CA ASN A 162 14.92 1.08 -20.99
C ASN A 162 15.36 2.25 -20.09
N GLU A 163 14.42 3.13 -19.68
CA GLU A 163 14.67 4.20 -18.72
C GLU A 163 14.76 3.70 -17.26
N ILE A 164 14.39 2.43 -17.02
CA ILE A 164 14.46 1.79 -15.71
C ILE A 164 15.75 0.97 -15.60
N ASP A 165 16.35 0.94 -14.40
CA ASP A 165 17.47 0.06 -14.05
C ASP A 165 17.22 -1.40 -14.48
N ILE A 166 18.26 -2.03 -15.03
CA ILE A 166 18.16 -3.38 -15.61
C ILE A 166 17.61 -4.42 -14.62
N SER A 167 17.95 -4.31 -13.34
CA SER A 167 17.50 -5.21 -12.27
C SER A 167 15.99 -5.17 -12.02
N LYS A 168 15.31 -4.10 -12.43
CA LYS A 168 13.86 -3.91 -12.24
C LYS A 168 13.05 -4.24 -13.50
N ARG A 169 13.67 -4.25 -14.68
CA ARG A 169 12.98 -4.38 -15.99
C ARG A 169 12.12 -5.65 -16.09
N ASN A 170 12.59 -6.78 -15.57
CA ASN A 170 11.83 -8.03 -15.65
C ASN A 170 10.52 -7.96 -14.85
N VAL A 171 10.56 -7.35 -13.66
CA VAL A 171 9.35 -7.12 -12.85
C VAL A 171 8.37 -6.23 -13.59
N VAL A 172 8.85 -5.12 -14.18
CA VAL A 172 8.00 -4.19 -14.93
C VAL A 172 7.43 -4.81 -16.21
N LYS A 173 8.21 -5.60 -16.94
CA LYS A 173 7.72 -6.36 -18.12
C LYS A 173 6.60 -7.32 -17.73
N LYS A 174 6.76 -8.06 -16.62
CA LYS A 174 5.71 -8.95 -16.11
C LYS A 174 4.47 -8.18 -15.68
N LEU A 175 4.64 -7.03 -15.02
CA LEU A 175 3.54 -6.14 -14.65
C LEU A 175 2.76 -5.65 -15.86
N ILE A 176 3.45 -5.17 -16.91
CA ILE A 176 2.82 -4.74 -18.17
C ILE A 176 2.06 -5.90 -18.82
N SER A 177 2.69 -7.08 -18.92
CA SER A 177 2.03 -8.27 -19.49
C SER A 177 0.78 -8.65 -18.71
N ASN A 178 0.85 -8.69 -17.38
CA ASN A 178 -0.29 -8.99 -16.52
C ASN A 178 -1.41 -7.97 -16.69
N PHE A 179 -1.08 -6.67 -16.73
CA PHE A 179 -2.07 -5.61 -16.90
C PHE A 179 -2.77 -5.69 -18.26
N LYS A 180 -2.04 -5.99 -19.35
CA LYS A 180 -2.66 -6.25 -20.68
C LYS A 180 -3.71 -7.35 -20.62
N HIS A 181 -3.46 -8.44 -19.88
CA HIS A 181 -4.44 -9.53 -19.73
C HIS A 181 -5.65 -9.16 -18.86
N GLN A 182 -5.55 -8.15 -18.01
CA GLN A 182 -6.62 -7.72 -17.10
C GLN A 182 -7.27 -6.39 -17.50
N GLU A 183 -6.83 -5.78 -18.60
CA GLU A 183 -7.22 -4.43 -19.02
C GLU A 183 -8.74 -4.28 -19.19
N GLU A 184 -9.40 -5.26 -19.81
CA GLU A 184 -10.86 -5.23 -20.00
C GLU A 184 -11.63 -5.31 -18.67
N LYS A 185 -11.15 -6.11 -17.72
CA LYS A 185 -11.73 -6.17 -16.38
C LYS A 185 -11.50 -4.86 -15.62
N TYR A 186 -10.30 -4.28 -15.76
CA TYR A 186 -9.95 -3.00 -15.17
C TYR A 186 -10.82 -1.85 -15.71
N LYS A 187 -11.12 -1.84 -17.02
CA LYS A 187 -12.00 -0.85 -17.66
C LYS A 187 -13.42 -0.86 -17.07
N GLN A 188 -13.90 -2.01 -16.61
CA GLN A 188 -15.23 -2.18 -16.01
C GLN A 188 -15.31 -1.73 -14.55
N LEU A 189 -14.18 -1.48 -13.89
CA LEU A 189 -14.17 -0.99 -12.51
C LEU A 189 -14.86 0.37 -12.39
N ARG A 190 -15.41 0.64 -11.21
CA ARG A 190 -16.09 1.90 -10.89
C ARG A 190 -15.15 3.09 -11.12
N LYS A 191 -15.65 4.08 -11.86
CA LYS A 191 -14.95 5.35 -12.10
C LYS A 191 -15.47 6.47 -11.20
N SER A 192 -14.63 7.46 -10.96
CA SER A 192 -14.97 8.71 -10.29
C SER A 192 -14.04 9.81 -10.79
N ILE A 193 -14.40 11.07 -10.54
CA ILE A 193 -13.40 12.13 -10.51
C ILE A 193 -12.54 11.88 -9.28
N ILE A 194 -11.24 11.75 -9.48
CA ILE A 194 -10.24 11.50 -8.44
C ILE A 194 -9.24 12.66 -8.40
N HIS A 195 -8.43 12.76 -7.35
CA HIS A 195 -7.35 13.74 -7.26
C HIS A 195 -6.19 13.38 -8.19
N ASN A 196 -5.88 12.08 -8.30
CA ASN A 196 -4.82 11.52 -9.17
C ASN A 196 -3.38 11.94 -8.82
N ASP A 197 -3.17 12.71 -7.75
CA ASP A 197 -1.85 13.20 -7.36
C ASP A 197 -1.74 13.57 -5.87
N ILE A 198 -2.35 12.78 -4.99
CA ILE A 198 -2.10 12.91 -3.54
C ILE A 198 -0.72 12.32 -3.23
N ASN A 199 0.31 13.08 -3.60
CA ASN A 199 1.69 12.77 -3.29
C ASN A 199 2.13 13.37 -1.94
N ASP A 200 3.30 12.97 -1.47
CA ASP A 200 3.89 13.36 -0.19
C ASP A 200 4.19 14.86 -0.05
N ASN A 201 4.15 15.63 -1.13
CA ASN A 201 4.27 17.09 -1.11
C ASN A 201 2.92 17.82 -1.25
N ASN A 202 1.84 17.09 -1.55
CA ASN A 202 0.48 17.62 -1.67
C ASN A 202 -0.39 17.34 -0.43
N ILE A 203 0.18 16.68 0.58
CA ILE A 203 -0.44 16.45 1.88
C ILE A 203 0.17 17.40 2.90
N ILE A 204 -0.67 18.24 3.51
CA ILE A 204 -0.29 19.20 4.55
C ILE A 204 -0.66 18.62 5.91
N VAL A 205 0.32 18.55 6.80
CA VAL A 205 0.25 17.99 8.14
C VAL A 205 0.44 19.11 9.16
N SER A 206 -0.21 18.99 10.32
CA SER A 206 -0.06 19.94 11.41
C SER A 206 1.41 20.06 11.86
N GLU A 207 1.74 21.23 12.42
CA GLU A 207 3.05 21.50 13.03
C GLU A 207 3.26 20.73 14.34
N ASP A 208 2.19 20.11 14.89
CA ASP A 208 2.32 19.25 16.06
C ASP A 208 3.17 18.03 15.74
N LEU A 209 4.31 17.91 16.43
CA LEU A 209 5.25 16.81 16.26
C LEU A 209 4.87 15.58 17.10
N LYS A 210 4.09 15.75 18.18
CA LYS A 210 3.69 14.67 19.08
C LYS A 210 2.41 13.98 18.58
N VAL A 211 1.43 14.77 18.16
CA VAL A 211 0.14 14.28 17.66
C VAL A 211 -0.15 14.95 16.31
N PRO A 212 0.59 14.58 15.26
CA PRO A 212 0.34 15.12 13.93
C PRO A 212 -1.05 14.74 13.45
N SER A 213 -1.70 15.66 12.74
CA SER A 213 -2.95 15.43 12.01
C SER A 213 -2.87 16.05 10.62
N ILE A 214 -3.72 15.59 9.71
CA ILE A 214 -3.74 16.12 8.34
C ILE A 214 -4.50 17.44 8.32
N ASN A 215 -3.82 18.56 8.06
CA ASN A 215 -4.46 19.86 7.90
C ASN A 215 -5.17 19.98 6.55
N GLY A 216 -4.66 19.36 5.49
CA GLY A 216 -5.37 19.30 4.22
C GLY A 216 -4.63 18.64 3.08
N ILE A 217 -5.33 18.51 1.96
CA ILE A 217 -4.79 18.07 0.67
C ILE A 217 -4.91 19.23 -0.32
N ILE A 218 -3.85 19.47 -1.07
CA ILE A 218 -3.71 20.57 -2.02
C ILE A 218 -3.39 20.06 -3.43
N ASP A 219 -3.43 20.99 -4.38
CA ASP A 219 -3.08 20.76 -5.79
C ASP A 219 -4.00 19.78 -6.57
N PHE A 220 -5.25 20.19 -6.72
CA PHE A 220 -6.24 19.53 -7.58
C PHE A 220 -5.99 19.74 -9.08
N GLY A 221 -4.77 20.15 -9.47
CA GLY A 221 -4.37 20.40 -10.84
C GLY A 221 -4.43 19.18 -11.73
N ASP A 222 -4.31 17.98 -11.15
CA ASP A 222 -4.20 16.69 -11.84
C ASP A 222 -5.45 15.81 -11.78
N CYS A 223 -6.54 16.35 -11.23
CA CYS A 223 -7.82 15.67 -11.22
C CYS A 223 -8.23 15.16 -12.61
N THR A 224 -8.80 13.97 -12.64
CA THR A 224 -9.28 13.30 -13.85
C THR A 224 -10.42 12.33 -13.51
N HIS A 225 -11.22 11.96 -14.51
CA HIS A 225 -12.28 10.96 -14.39
C HIS A 225 -11.78 9.58 -14.83
N THR A 226 -11.38 8.74 -13.87
CA THR A 226 -10.73 7.44 -14.09
C THR A 226 -11.18 6.42 -13.03
N GLN A 227 -10.61 5.21 -13.00
CA GLN A 227 -10.93 4.19 -12.01
C GLN A 227 -10.70 4.72 -10.58
N LEU A 228 -11.70 4.57 -9.71
CA LEU A 228 -11.65 5.04 -8.32
C LEU A 228 -10.47 4.42 -7.55
N ILE A 229 -10.19 3.13 -7.80
CA ILE A 229 -9.10 2.41 -7.14
C ILE A 229 -7.72 3.02 -7.43
N ASN A 230 -7.56 3.80 -8.52
CA ASN A 230 -6.32 4.53 -8.80
C ASN A 230 -6.02 5.55 -7.72
N GLU A 231 -7.03 6.23 -7.16
CA GLU A 231 -6.86 7.18 -6.05
C GLU A 231 -6.22 6.48 -4.85
N VAL A 232 -6.75 5.31 -4.48
CA VAL A 232 -6.24 4.50 -3.36
C VAL A 232 -4.82 4.02 -3.64
N ALA A 233 -4.53 3.56 -4.86
CA ALA A 233 -3.20 3.12 -5.24
C ALA A 233 -2.16 4.26 -5.16
N ILE A 234 -2.52 5.45 -5.63
CA ILE A 234 -1.68 6.65 -5.58
C ILE A 234 -1.46 7.06 -4.13
N LEU A 235 -2.53 7.16 -3.34
CA LEU A 235 -2.48 7.48 -1.92
C LEU A 235 -1.58 6.54 -1.14
N CYS A 236 -1.78 5.22 -1.30
CA CYS A 236 -0.94 4.21 -0.67
C CYS A 236 0.52 4.35 -1.09
N THR A 237 0.81 4.58 -2.37
CA THR A 237 2.18 4.68 -2.88
C THR A 237 3.00 5.73 -2.13
N TYR A 238 2.44 6.93 -1.92
CA TYR A 238 3.16 8.00 -1.23
C TYR A 238 3.10 7.88 0.30
N ALA A 239 2.00 7.34 0.85
CA ALA A 239 1.85 7.15 2.28
C ALA A 239 2.80 6.08 2.87
N ILE A 240 3.30 5.16 2.05
CA ILE A 240 4.21 4.08 2.48
C ILE A 240 5.69 4.35 2.19
N ILE A 241 6.03 5.53 1.63
CA ILE A 241 7.43 5.94 1.48
C ILE A 241 8.12 5.94 2.85
N GLY A 242 9.33 5.39 2.90
CA GLY A 242 10.11 5.29 4.14
C GLY A 242 9.67 4.19 5.12
N SER A 243 8.49 3.58 4.93
CA SER A 243 8.03 2.51 5.83
C SER A 243 8.89 1.25 5.75
N LYS A 244 9.17 0.66 6.91
CA LYS A 244 9.82 -0.65 7.06
C LYS A 244 8.87 -1.81 6.71
N ASN A 245 7.56 -1.58 6.77
CA ASN A 245 6.54 -2.60 6.50
C ASN A 245 5.45 -2.07 5.57
N PRO A 246 5.78 -1.81 4.28
CA PRO A 246 4.90 -1.08 3.38
C PRO A 246 3.54 -1.77 3.15
N LEU A 247 3.46 -3.11 3.28
CA LEU A 247 2.17 -3.80 3.19
C LEU A 247 1.21 -3.39 4.31
N ILE A 248 1.68 -3.40 5.56
CA ILE A 248 0.87 -3.02 6.71
C ILE A 248 0.54 -1.52 6.64
N SER A 249 1.50 -0.67 6.29
CA SER A 249 1.24 0.76 6.14
C SER A 249 0.21 1.06 5.04
N ALA A 250 0.22 0.33 3.93
CA ALA A 250 -0.82 0.44 2.91
C ALA A 250 -2.20 -0.01 3.44
N CYS A 251 -2.23 -1.05 4.28
CA CYS A 251 -3.46 -1.53 4.93
C CYS A 251 -4.05 -0.47 5.88
N GLU A 252 -3.23 0.29 6.60
CA GLU A 252 -3.70 1.35 7.50
C GLU A 252 -4.38 2.50 6.74
N VAL A 253 -3.84 2.87 5.58
CA VAL A 253 -4.49 3.83 4.65
C VAL A 253 -5.80 3.25 4.13
N LEU A 254 -5.78 1.98 3.72
CA LEU A 254 -6.94 1.28 3.17
C LEU A 254 -8.08 1.18 4.18
N GLU A 255 -7.78 0.89 5.45
CA GLU A 255 -8.74 0.87 6.57
C GLU A 255 -9.44 2.21 6.71
N GLY A 256 -8.69 3.31 6.73
CA GLY A 256 -9.26 4.66 6.80
C GLY A 256 -10.12 5.01 5.58
N PHE A 257 -9.63 4.72 4.38
CA PHE A 257 -10.37 4.97 3.15
C PHE A 257 -11.69 4.19 3.14
N ASN A 258 -11.63 2.88 3.41
CA ASN A 258 -12.79 1.99 3.41
C ASN A 258 -13.78 2.29 4.55
N ASN A 259 -13.35 2.94 5.63
CA ASN A 259 -14.24 3.44 6.68
C ASN A 259 -15.18 4.53 6.16
N SER A 260 -14.67 5.42 5.30
CA SER A 260 -15.44 6.55 4.76
C SER A 260 -16.09 6.27 3.40
N LEU A 261 -15.48 5.41 2.57
CA LEU A 261 -16.00 5.02 1.26
C LEU A 261 -15.62 3.57 0.93
N LYS A 262 -16.62 2.70 0.81
CA LYS A 262 -16.39 1.27 0.57
C LYS A 262 -15.69 1.00 -0.76
N ILE A 263 -14.61 0.21 -0.68
CA ILE A 263 -13.88 -0.36 -1.82
C ILE A 263 -14.50 -1.72 -2.11
N LYS A 264 -14.83 -1.96 -3.37
CA LYS A 264 -15.45 -3.21 -3.80
C LYS A 264 -14.41 -4.33 -3.92
N GLU A 265 -14.86 -5.56 -3.76
CA GLU A 265 -14.00 -6.74 -3.77
C GLU A 265 -13.22 -6.87 -5.09
N GLU A 266 -13.86 -6.61 -6.23
CA GLU A 266 -13.24 -6.66 -7.55
C GLU A 266 -12.19 -5.55 -7.78
N GLU A 267 -12.25 -4.44 -7.03
CA GLU A 267 -11.27 -3.36 -7.10
C GLU A 267 -9.97 -3.76 -6.38
N ILE A 268 -10.06 -4.54 -5.30
CA ILE A 268 -8.92 -4.94 -4.45
C ILE A 268 -7.92 -5.80 -5.21
N ASP A 269 -8.38 -6.65 -6.14
CA ASP A 269 -7.54 -7.55 -6.93
C ASP A 269 -6.50 -6.80 -7.80
N PHE A 270 -6.74 -5.52 -8.08
CA PHE A 270 -5.84 -4.65 -8.86
C PHE A 270 -4.89 -3.82 -8.00
N LEU A 271 -5.17 -3.64 -6.70
CA LEU A 271 -4.50 -2.63 -5.87
C LEU A 271 -2.98 -2.87 -5.77
N TYR A 272 -2.54 -4.12 -5.62
CA TYR A 272 -1.11 -4.45 -5.56
C TYR A 272 -0.36 -4.00 -6.82
N ASP A 273 -0.92 -4.32 -7.99
CA ASP A 273 -0.32 -3.99 -9.28
C ASP A 273 -0.39 -2.48 -9.54
N LEU A 274 -1.50 -1.81 -9.18
CA LEU A 274 -1.66 -0.36 -9.36
C LEU A 274 -0.68 0.46 -8.52
N ILE A 275 -0.37 0.03 -7.29
CA ILE A 275 0.70 0.64 -6.48
C ILE A 275 2.04 0.49 -7.20
N LEU A 276 2.35 -0.71 -7.69
CA LEU A 276 3.58 -0.95 -8.44
C LEU A 276 3.63 -0.18 -9.78
N MET A 277 2.48 0.02 -10.42
CA MET A 277 2.33 0.85 -11.62
C MET A 277 2.63 2.32 -11.31
N ARG A 278 2.11 2.88 -10.22
CA ARG A 278 2.40 4.28 -9.83
C ARG A 278 3.87 4.48 -9.46
N ILE A 279 4.50 3.53 -8.77
CA ILE A 279 5.95 3.55 -8.52
C ILE A 279 6.72 3.54 -9.85
N THR A 280 6.31 2.68 -10.79
CA THR A 280 6.94 2.56 -12.12
C THR A 280 6.81 3.85 -12.93
N VAL A 281 5.62 4.45 -12.98
CA VAL A 281 5.37 5.74 -13.64
C VAL A 281 6.27 6.82 -13.05
N SER A 282 6.38 6.90 -11.72
CA SER A 282 7.23 7.87 -11.03
C SER A 282 8.71 7.70 -11.38
N LEU A 283 9.21 6.46 -11.44
CA LEU A 283 10.60 6.15 -11.82
C LEU A 283 10.89 6.55 -13.26
N ILE A 284 10.02 6.20 -14.21
CA ILE A 284 10.19 6.55 -15.62
C ILE A 284 10.12 8.07 -15.80
N LYS A 285 9.11 8.74 -15.23
CA LYS A 285 8.96 10.20 -15.32
C LYS A 285 10.17 10.93 -14.76
N SER A 286 10.68 10.49 -13.61
CA SER A 286 11.90 11.05 -13.02
C SER A 286 13.11 10.87 -13.94
N SER A 287 13.28 9.70 -14.57
CA SER A 287 14.37 9.44 -15.52
C SER A 287 14.29 10.33 -16.77
N LEU A 288 13.10 10.44 -17.37
CA LEU A 288 12.85 11.29 -18.54
C LEU A 288 13.06 12.77 -18.22
N ASN A 289 12.58 13.23 -17.06
CA ASN A 289 12.74 14.60 -16.62
C ASN A 289 14.21 14.96 -16.37
N LYS A 290 15.01 14.04 -15.83
CA LYS A 290 16.46 14.23 -15.67
C LYS A 290 17.17 14.41 -17.02
N LYS A 291 16.71 13.74 -18.08
CA LYS A 291 17.26 13.89 -19.44
C LYS A 291 16.86 15.22 -20.07
N ASN A 292 15.57 15.59 -19.96
CA ASN A 292 14.98 16.70 -20.72
C ASN A 292 15.05 18.05 -19.99
N ASN A 293 15.08 18.08 -18.66
CA ASN A 293 14.95 19.28 -17.84
C ASN A 293 15.97 19.29 -16.67
N ARG A 294 17.27 19.24 -17.00
CA ARG A 294 18.38 19.11 -16.02
C ARG A 294 18.38 20.16 -14.90
N GLU A 295 17.82 21.35 -15.14
CA GLU A 295 17.80 22.45 -14.18
C GLU A 295 16.67 22.36 -13.14
N ASN A 296 15.59 21.62 -13.41
CA ASN A 296 14.43 21.56 -12.52
C ASN A 296 14.55 20.43 -11.49
N LYS A 297 15.28 20.70 -10.39
CA LYS A 297 15.51 19.75 -9.29
C LYS A 297 14.21 19.28 -8.61
N TYR A 298 13.10 20.02 -8.73
CA TYR A 298 11.79 19.62 -8.19
C TYR A 298 11.30 18.28 -8.78
N LEU A 299 11.63 17.99 -10.03
CA LEU A 299 11.15 16.82 -10.76
C LEU A 299 11.84 15.50 -10.38
N VAL A 300 12.80 15.54 -9.44
CA VAL A 300 13.63 14.38 -9.03
C VAL A 300 13.57 14.12 -7.52
N ILE A 301 12.82 14.91 -6.76
CA ILE A 301 12.84 14.92 -5.27
C ILE A 301 12.63 13.53 -4.66
N SER A 302 11.73 12.70 -5.21
CA SER A 302 11.37 11.41 -4.63
C SER A 302 12.02 10.20 -5.33
N GLN A 303 13.03 10.39 -6.19
CA GLN A 303 13.54 9.31 -7.04
C GLN A 303 14.14 8.15 -6.24
N ASP A 304 14.98 8.44 -5.24
CA ASP A 304 15.66 7.41 -4.47
C ASP A 304 14.71 6.67 -3.52
N ASP A 305 13.74 7.40 -2.94
CA ASP A 305 12.65 6.83 -2.17
C ASP A 305 11.82 5.85 -3.01
N MET A 306 11.48 6.22 -4.25
CA MET A 306 10.75 5.34 -5.17
C MET A 306 11.56 4.10 -5.58
N LYS A 307 12.89 4.21 -5.71
CA LYS A 307 13.75 3.04 -5.99
C LYS A 307 13.75 2.07 -4.82
N LEU A 308 13.84 2.57 -3.59
CA LEU A 308 13.79 1.75 -2.38
C LEU A 308 12.42 1.12 -2.20
N LEU A 309 11.36 1.90 -2.38
CA LEU A 309 9.98 1.42 -2.31
C LEU A 309 9.71 0.35 -3.37
N PHE A 310 10.16 0.53 -4.61
CA PHE A 310 10.05 -0.50 -5.66
C PHE A 310 10.66 -1.83 -5.19
N LYS A 311 11.89 -1.79 -4.65
CA LYS A 311 12.61 -2.99 -4.17
C LYS A 311 11.86 -3.69 -3.04
N ASN A 312 11.27 -2.93 -2.12
CA ASN A 312 10.54 -3.49 -0.99
C ASN A 312 9.16 -4.02 -1.41
N TRP A 313 8.44 -3.28 -2.25
CA TRP A 313 7.10 -3.65 -2.74
C TRP A 313 7.14 -4.88 -3.65
N SER A 314 8.09 -4.94 -4.59
CA SER A 314 8.20 -6.06 -5.54
C SER A 314 8.58 -7.39 -4.89
N LYS A 315 9.03 -7.39 -3.63
CA LYS A 315 9.32 -8.61 -2.85
C LYS A 315 8.10 -9.16 -2.14
N ILE A 316 7.06 -8.36 -1.94
CA ILE A 316 5.83 -8.82 -1.31
C ILE A 316 5.11 -9.76 -2.27
N ASN A 317 4.67 -10.92 -1.79
CA ASN A 317 3.84 -11.82 -2.57
C ASN A 317 2.47 -11.17 -2.84
N LYS A 318 2.07 -11.06 -4.12
CA LYS A 318 0.82 -10.42 -4.55
C LYS A 318 -0.43 -11.03 -3.88
N GLU A 319 -0.54 -12.36 -3.86
CA GLU A 319 -1.70 -13.04 -3.27
C GLU A 319 -1.80 -12.77 -1.77
N LEU A 320 -0.65 -12.78 -1.07
CA LEU A 320 -0.61 -12.40 0.33
C LEU A 320 -1.05 -10.94 0.54
N ALA A 321 -0.56 -10.01 -0.30
CA ALA A 321 -0.97 -8.61 -0.21
C ALA A 321 -2.48 -8.45 -0.40
N ILE A 322 -3.07 -9.15 -1.38
CA ILE A 322 -4.52 -9.17 -1.61
C ILE A 322 -5.25 -9.67 -0.36
N CYS A 323 -4.77 -10.73 0.30
CA CYS A 323 -5.39 -11.20 1.55
C CYS A 323 -5.42 -10.12 2.65
N PHE A 324 -4.32 -9.38 2.79
CA PHE A 324 -4.24 -8.27 3.74
C PHE A 324 -5.18 -7.12 3.36
N PHE A 325 -5.21 -6.72 2.08
CA PHE A 325 -6.12 -5.68 1.60
C PHE A 325 -7.59 -6.04 1.80
N ARG A 326 -7.96 -7.29 1.49
CA ARG A 326 -9.31 -7.81 1.71
C ARG A 326 -9.73 -7.69 3.16
N LYS A 327 -8.85 -8.12 4.09
CA LYS A 327 -9.08 -7.99 5.54
C LYS A 327 -9.30 -6.53 5.95
N SER A 328 -8.43 -5.62 5.51
CA SER A 328 -8.54 -4.18 5.80
C SER A 328 -9.79 -3.53 5.21
N CYS A 329 -10.33 -4.08 4.12
CA CYS A 329 -11.62 -3.67 3.56
C CYS A 329 -12.84 -4.34 4.23
N GLY A 330 -12.65 -5.23 5.20
CA GLY A 330 -13.74 -5.94 5.91
C GLY A 330 -14.23 -7.22 5.22
N TYR A 331 -13.49 -7.74 4.23
CA TYR A 331 -13.75 -9.02 3.58
C TYR A 331 -12.96 -10.16 4.24
N SER A 332 -13.33 -11.41 3.95
CA SER A 332 -12.51 -12.56 4.34
C SER A 332 -11.14 -12.47 3.65
N PRO A 333 -10.01 -12.68 4.37
CA PRO A 333 -8.67 -12.64 3.79
C PRO A 333 -8.57 -13.42 2.49
N HIS A 334 -9.05 -14.67 2.46
CA HIS A 334 -9.08 -15.45 1.23
C HIS A 334 -10.49 -15.51 0.64
N LYS A 335 -10.62 -15.35 -0.68
CA LYS A 335 -11.92 -15.40 -1.40
C LYS A 335 -12.69 -16.70 -1.18
N ASN A 336 -11.97 -17.81 -1.02
CA ASN A 336 -12.57 -19.13 -0.81
C ASN A 336 -12.71 -19.50 0.67
N GLU A 337 -12.37 -18.64 1.63
CA GLU A 337 -12.34 -18.99 3.06
C GLU A 337 -13.68 -19.57 3.55
N LYS A 338 -14.80 -18.88 3.30
CA LYS A 338 -16.13 -19.34 3.71
C LYS A 338 -16.49 -20.70 3.08
N LYS A 339 -16.22 -20.86 1.78
CA LYS A 339 -16.48 -22.10 1.04
C LYS A 339 -15.60 -23.24 1.56
N PHE A 340 -14.32 -22.98 1.81
CA PHE A 340 -13.37 -23.94 2.36
C PHE A 340 -13.79 -24.39 3.77
N SER A 341 -14.15 -23.45 4.64
CA SER A 341 -14.62 -23.74 6.00
C SER A 341 -15.90 -24.57 6.03
N ALA A 342 -16.82 -24.37 5.06
CA ALA A 342 -18.01 -25.22 4.94
C ALA A 342 -17.64 -26.66 4.53
N ILE A 343 -16.78 -26.82 3.53
CA ILE A 343 -16.35 -28.13 3.05
C ILE A 343 -15.62 -28.93 4.13
N ILE A 344 -14.67 -28.32 4.84
CA ILE A 344 -13.86 -29.04 5.83
C ILE A 344 -14.70 -29.48 7.03
N LYS A 345 -15.76 -28.75 7.39
CA LYS A 345 -16.71 -29.18 8.45
C LYS A 345 -17.43 -30.50 8.12
N GLU A 346 -17.63 -30.79 6.83
CA GLU A 346 -18.25 -32.02 6.34
C GLU A 346 -17.23 -33.14 6.10
N ASN A 347 -15.93 -32.82 6.07
CA ASN A 347 -14.86 -33.74 5.72
C ASN A 347 -13.85 -33.87 6.87
N ASN A 348 -14.34 -34.38 8.00
CA ASN A 348 -13.51 -34.58 9.18
C ASN A 348 -12.44 -35.66 8.92
N SER A 349 -11.20 -35.34 9.28
CA SER A 349 -10.09 -36.30 9.35
C SER A 349 -9.87 -36.72 10.80
N SER A 350 -9.21 -37.85 11.01
CA SER A 350 -8.77 -38.28 12.35
C SER A 350 -7.26 -38.42 12.43
N LEU A 351 -6.74 -38.49 13.65
CA LEU A 351 -5.35 -38.84 13.93
C LEU A 351 -5.00 -40.25 13.43
N ASP A 352 -5.99 -41.12 13.19
CA ASP A 352 -5.77 -42.44 12.61
C ASP A 352 -5.24 -42.38 11.19
N ILE A 353 -5.60 -41.34 10.45
CA ILE A 353 -5.11 -41.13 9.10
C ILE A 353 -3.64 -40.72 9.16
N LEU A 354 -3.30 -39.68 9.94
CA LEU A 354 -1.94 -39.16 10.08
C LEU A 354 -0.95 -40.20 10.62
N PHE A 355 -1.41 -41.02 11.57
CA PHE A 355 -0.56 -41.94 12.34
C PHE A 355 -1.12 -43.37 12.33
N LYS A 356 -1.30 -43.97 11.15
CA LYS A 356 -1.87 -45.33 11.00
C LYS A 356 -1.17 -46.38 11.87
N THR A 357 0.14 -46.29 12.02
CA THR A 357 0.98 -47.27 12.72
C THR A 357 1.15 -47.00 14.22
N LEU A 358 0.65 -45.88 14.75
CA LEU A 358 0.76 -45.59 16.18
C LEU A 358 -0.37 -46.27 16.93
N ASN A 359 -0.04 -47.10 17.91
CA ASN A 359 -1.05 -47.78 18.75
C ASN A 359 -1.70 -46.83 19.78
N LYS A 360 -1.06 -45.69 20.08
CA LYS A 360 -1.48 -44.72 21.10
C LYS A 360 -1.80 -43.39 20.42
N LYS A 361 -3.07 -42.99 20.39
CA LYS A 361 -3.53 -41.78 19.68
C LYS A 361 -4.43 -40.88 20.51
N ASP A 362 -4.57 -41.16 21.81
CA ASP A 362 -5.35 -40.31 22.72
C ASP A 362 -4.60 -38.98 22.93
N PRO A 363 -5.08 -37.86 22.36
CA PRO A 363 -4.31 -36.63 22.30
C PRO A 363 -4.28 -35.94 23.67
N LYS A 364 -3.08 -35.53 24.09
CA LYS A 364 -2.88 -34.70 25.28
C LYS A 364 -2.19 -33.40 24.85
N ALA A 365 -2.93 -32.30 24.95
CA ALA A 365 -2.40 -30.98 24.69
C ALA A 365 -1.30 -30.64 25.71
N ILE A 366 -0.16 -30.14 25.24
CA ILE A 366 0.84 -29.50 26.08
C ILE A 366 0.92 -28.02 25.73
N ASP A 367 1.05 -27.19 26.76
CA ASP A 367 1.21 -25.75 26.63
C ASP A 367 2.71 -25.43 26.51
N MET A 368 3.12 -24.89 25.36
CA MET A 368 4.48 -24.41 25.09
C MET A 368 4.53 -22.88 25.05
N SER A 369 3.46 -22.21 25.50
CA SER A 369 3.40 -20.76 25.54
C SER A 369 4.30 -20.16 26.61
N VAL A 370 4.54 -18.86 26.52
CA VAL A 370 5.31 -18.09 27.52
C VAL A 370 4.69 -18.10 28.93
N SER A 371 3.41 -18.46 29.06
CA SER A 371 2.71 -18.56 30.35
C SER A 371 2.58 -20.00 30.87
N SER A 372 3.23 -20.95 30.21
CA SER A 372 3.11 -22.36 30.54
C SER A 372 3.68 -22.70 31.90
N GLU A 373 2.94 -23.45 32.71
CA GLU A 373 3.45 -24.12 33.90
C GLU A 373 4.16 -25.44 33.58
N TRP A 374 3.98 -25.95 32.35
CA TRP A 374 4.56 -27.20 31.91
C TRP A 374 5.98 -27.03 31.35
N LEU A 375 6.23 -25.89 30.68
CA LEU A 375 7.50 -25.53 30.05
C LEU A 375 8.32 -24.60 30.96
N ASP A 376 9.43 -25.08 31.51
CA ASP A 376 10.35 -24.24 32.29
C ASP A 376 11.50 -23.64 31.44
N ASN A 377 12.19 -22.64 32.01
CA ASN A 377 13.30 -21.95 31.34
C ASN A 377 14.48 -22.87 31.02
N GLU A 378 14.71 -23.92 31.81
CA GLU A 378 15.81 -24.85 31.56
C GLU A 378 15.51 -25.71 30.33
N MET A 379 14.26 -26.15 30.15
CA MET A 379 13.80 -26.92 28.99
C MET A 379 13.87 -26.13 27.67
N ILE A 380 13.77 -24.80 27.74
CA ILE A 380 13.93 -23.92 26.56
C ILE A 380 15.38 -23.92 26.06
N ILE A 381 16.34 -24.06 26.99
CA ILE A 381 17.78 -24.00 26.72
C ILE A 381 18.37 -25.40 26.48
N ASP A 382 17.90 -26.39 27.23
CA ASP A 382 18.39 -27.77 27.25
C ASP A 382 17.35 -28.75 26.66
N ASN A 383 17.56 -29.11 25.39
CA ASN A 383 16.74 -30.08 24.68
C ASN A 383 16.69 -31.45 25.39
N ASN A 384 17.73 -31.86 26.14
CA ASN A 384 17.71 -33.16 26.81
C ASN A 384 16.70 -33.18 27.96
N LYS A 385 16.62 -32.10 28.74
CA LYS A 385 15.61 -31.95 29.80
C LYS A 385 14.20 -31.92 29.22
N PHE A 386 14.02 -31.22 28.10
CA PHE A 386 12.76 -31.21 27.37
C PHE A 386 12.36 -32.63 26.91
N GLU A 387 13.28 -33.37 26.28
CA GLU A 387 13.03 -34.76 25.87
C GLU A 387 12.72 -35.69 27.05
N GLN A 388 13.39 -35.53 28.19
CA GLN A 388 13.11 -36.30 29.40
C GLN A 388 11.69 -36.01 29.93
N LYS A 389 11.27 -34.74 29.92
CA LYS A 389 9.92 -34.33 30.33
C LYS A 389 8.84 -34.87 29.40
N LEU A 390 9.08 -34.85 28.09
CA LEU A 390 8.19 -35.47 27.11
C LEU A 390 8.03 -36.97 27.40
N LYS A 391 9.13 -37.68 27.62
CA LYS A 391 9.12 -39.12 27.93
C LYS A 391 8.33 -39.42 29.21
N SER A 392 8.56 -38.67 30.29
CA SER A 392 7.84 -38.88 31.56
C SER A 392 6.35 -38.52 31.51
N ASN A 393 5.93 -37.68 30.57
CA ASN A 393 4.52 -37.27 30.40
C ASN A 393 3.77 -38.06 29.33
N SER A 394 4.45 -38.99 28.64
CA SER A 394 3.92 -39.76 27.51
C SER A 394 3.12 -41.02 27.91
N GLU A 395 2.63 -41.11 29.16
CA GLU A 395 1.86 -42.24 29.73
C GLU A 395 0.65 -42.64 28.87
N ASN A 396 0.91 -43.38 27.80
CA ASN A 396 -0.06 -43.84 26.80
C ASN A 396 -0.81 -42.75 25.99
N LYS A 397 -0.40 -41.48 26.08
CA LYS A 397 -1.01 -40.35 25.34
C LYS A 397 -0.12 -39.89 24.18
N LEU A 398 -0.74 -39.37 23.12
CA LEU A 398 -0.06 -38.66 22.03
C LEU A 398 0.03 -37.17 22.42
N LEU A 399 1.22 -36.70 22.76
CA LEU A 399 1.42 -35.28 23.07
C LEU A 399 1.24 -34.46 21.79
N CYS A 400 0.46 -33.38 21.87
CA CYS A 400 0.18 -32.51 20.73
C CYS A 400 -0.09 -31.06 21.16
N GLY A 401 -0.18 -30.12 20.22
CA GLY A 401 -0.64 -28.76 20.53
C GLY A 401 -0.03 -27.67 19.67
N GLY A 402 -0.17 -26.43 20.13
CA GLY A 402 0.62 -25.30 19.65
C GLY A 402 0.05 -24.43 18.53
N TYR A 403 -1.18 -24.65 18.09
CA TYR A 403 -1.79 -23.75 17.09
C TYR A 403 -2.13 -22.39 17.71
N LEU A 404 -1.66 -21.31 17.09
CA LEU A 404 -1.78 -19.93 17.56
C LEU A 404 -1.16 -19.70 18.95
N GLU A 405 -0.11 -20.44 19.27
CA GLU A 405 0.58 -20.37 20.55
C GLU A 405 1.77 -19.41 20.53
N VAL A 406 1.89 -18.52 21.50
CA VAL A 406 3.02 -17.57 21.61
C VAL A 406 4.16 -18.21 22.37
N ARG A 407 5.24 -18.58 21.67
CA ARG A 407 6.34 -19.37 22.25
C ARG A 407 7.59 -18.55 22.54
N PRO A 408 8.36 -18.88 23.59
CA PRO A 408 9.61 -18.20 23.93
C PRO A 408 10.78 -18.57 23.01
N VAL A 409 10.66 -19.62 22.18
CA VAL A 409 11.78 -20.20 21.42
C VAL A 409 12.19 -19.41 20.17
N TYR A 410 11.38 -18.46 19.70
CA TYR A 410 11.61 -17.69 18.47
C TYR A 410 12.41 -16.40 18.74
N ASP A 411 13.57 -16.57 19.36
CA ASP A 411 14.44 -15.51 19.88
C ASP A 411 15.63 -15.15 18.94
N SER A 412 15.84 -15.90 17.86
CA SER A 412 16.94 -15.68 16.92
C SER A 412 16.64 -14.64 15.85
N LEU A 413 17.70 -14.11 15.22
CA LEU A 413 17.62 -13.13 14.13
C LEU A 413 16.74 -13.58 12.94
N ASP A 414 16.64 -14.89 12.69
CA ASP A 414 15.78 -15.44 11.63
C ASP A 414 14.27 -15.16 11.84
N TYR A 415 13.85 -14.94 13.08
CA TYR A 415 12.46 -14.58 13.43
C TYR A 415 12.27 -13.08 13.61
N GLN A 416 13.35 -12.32 13.58
CA GLN A 416 13.35 -10.88 13.82
C GLN A 416 12.92 -10.11 12.58
N LYS A 417 12.09 -9.08 12.79
CA LYS A 417 11.66 -8.12 11.77
C LYS A 417 11.80 -6.72 12.32
N ILE A 418 12.40 -5.84 11.52
CA ILE A 418 12.41 -4.40 11.80
C ILE A 418 11.08 -3.81 11.28
N THR A 419 10.35 -3.13 12.16
CA THR A 419 9.10 -2.42 11.86
C THR A 419 9.27 -0.92 12.11
N ASP A 420 8.23 -0.15 11.81
CA ASP A 420 8.22 1.29 12.11
C ASP A 420 8.19 1.57 13.63
N ASN A 421 7.86 0.57 14.45
CA ASN A 421 7.78 0.65 15.91
C ASN A 421 8.97 0.00 16.63
N GLY A 422 10.00 -0.41 15.89
CA GLY A 422 11.19 -1.05 16.44
C GLY A 422 11.34 -2.49 15.97
N VAL A 423 11.95 -3.32 16.81
CA VAL A 423 12.29 -4.70 16.47
C VAL A 423 11.23 -5.63 17.04
N GLU A 424 10.65 -6.48 16.20
CA GLU A 424 9.63 -7.44 16.57
C GLU A 424 10.08 -8.86 16.18
N ASN A 425 9.81 -9.84 17.02
CA ASN A 425 10.03 -11.26 16.69
C ASN A 425 8.71 -11.94 16.34
N ARG A 426 8.72 -12.82 15.34
CA ARG A 426 7.59 -13.69 15.01
C ARG A 426 7.51 -14.83 16.03
N THR A 427 6.75 -14.62 17.10
CA THR A 427 6.67 -15.56 18.23
C THR A 427 5.47 -16.50 18.19
N THR A 428 4.50 -16.26 17.31
CA THR A 428 3.29 -17.09 17.20
C THR A 428 3.55 -18.32 16.34
N HIS A 429 3.38 -19.51 16.93
CA HIS A 429 3.39 -20.78 16.22
C HIS A 429 2.06 -20.99 15.48
N LEU A 430 2.13 -21.26 14.17
CA LEU A 430 0.95 -21.46 13.31
C LEU A 430 0.70 -22.93 12.97
N GLY A 431 1.53 -23.86 13.45
CA GLY A 431 1.40 -25.29 13.22
C GLY A 431 0.65 -26.00 14.36
N ILE A 432 0.39 -27.28 14.16
CA ILE A 432 0.04 -28.21 15.24
C ILE A 432 1.19 -29.21 15.33
N ASP A 433 1.82 -29.27 16.49
CA ASP A 433 2.91 -30.20 16.75
C ASP A 433 2.36 -31.52 17.30
N PHE A 434 3.04 -32.60 16.94
CA PHE A 434 2.84 -33.94 17.47
C PHE A 434 4.19 -34.51 17.84
N TRP A 435 4.40 -34.83 19.12
CA TRP A 435 5.65 -35.40 19.59
C TRP A 435 5.58 -36.93 19.52
N VAL A 436 6.33 -37.50 18.58
CA VAL A 436 6.40 -38.94 18.31
C VAL A 436 7.85 -39.40 18.23
N ASN A 437 8.09 -40.70 18.39
CA ASN A 437 9.44 -41.25 18.26
C ASN A 437 10.01 -41.03 16.85
N GLU A 438 11.32 -40.87 16.75
CA GLU A 438 12.00 -40.78 15.46
C GLU A 438 11.64 -42.00 14.58
N LYS A 439 11.54 -41.78 13.26
CA LYS A 439 11.17 -42.79 12.25
C LYS A 439 9.72 -43.30 12.35
N THR A 440 8.88 -42.70 13.19
CA THR A 440 7.42 -42.91 13.14
C THR A 440 6.91 -42.52 11.75
N PRO A 441 6.23 -43.44 11.02
CA PRO A 441 5.61 -43.10 9.74
C PRO A 441 4.52 -42.03 9.90
N VAL A 442 4.59 -40.99 9.08
CA VAL A 442 3.57 -39.93 8.96
C VAL A 442 2.92 -40.04 7.60
N TYR A 443 1.60 -40.05 7.59
CA TYR A 443 0.79 -40.16 6.38
C TYR A 443 0.16 -38.82 6.05
N SER A 444 -0.15 -38.60 4.78
CA SER A 444 -0.91 -37.41 4.38
C SER A 444 -2.35 -37.52 4.86
N ILE A 445 -2.93 -36.40 5.31
CA ILE A 445 -4.33 -36.28 5.70
C ILE A 445 -5.29 -36.71 4.58
N MET A 446 -4.89 -36.54 3.33
CA MET A 446 -5.64 -37.00 2.17
C MET A 446 -4.75 -37.07 0.93
N ASP A 447 -5.30 -37.58 -0.16
CA ASP A 447 -4.65 -37.59 -1.46
C ASP A 447 -4.22 -36.19 -1.90
N GLY A 448 -3.06 -36.12 -2.55
CA GLY A 448 -2.51 -34.86 -3.01
C GLY A 448 -1.23 -35.03 -3.82
N PHE A 449 -0.74 -33.91 -4.32
CA PHE A 449 0.48 -33.83 -5.11
C PHE A 449 1.56 -33.12 -4.31
N ILE A 450 2.69 -33.79 -4.10
CA ILE A 450 3.83 -33.20 -3.44
C ILE A 450 4.39 -32.07 -4.33
N LYS A 451 4.43 -30.85 -3.79
CA LYS A 451 4.96 -29.67 -4.49
C LYS A 451 6.37 -29.33 -4.05
N ILE A 452 6.69 -29.58 -2.78
CA ILE A 452 8.00 -29.28 -2.22
C ILE A 452 8.43 -30.45 -1.34
N ILE A 453 9.68 -30.87 -1.51
CA ILE A 453 10.42 -31.74 -0.59
C ILE A 453 11.76 -31.07 -0.37
N THR A 454 12.07 -30.71 0.88
CA THR A 454 13.34 -30.07 1.21
C THR A 454 13.71 -30.32 2.67
N ASN A 455 14.91 -29.88 3.06
CA ASN A 455 15.32 -29.80 4.45
C ASN A 455 15.65 -28.34 4.77
N ASP A 456 14.86 -27.72 5.64
CA ASP A 456 15.14 -26.42 6.21
C ASP A 456 16.26 -26.54 7.25
N LYS A 457 17.37 -25.85 7.00
CA LYS A 457 18.56 -25.85 7.84
C LYS A 457 18.60 -24.67 8.80
N THR A 458 17.59 -23.80 8.77
CA THR A 458 17.47 -22.67 9.68
C THR A 458 17.46 -23.18 11.13
N LYS A 459 18.18 -22.51 12.03
CA LYS A 459 18.20 -22.88 13.45
C LYS A 459 16.77 -22.75 14.01
N LYS A 460 16.26 -23.79 14.66
CA LYS A 460 14.85 -23.89 15.12
C LYS A 460 13.79 -23.81 13.99
N GLY A 461 14.24 -23.95 12.73
CA GLY A 461 13.37 -24.03 11.55
C GLY A 461 12.70 -25.40 11.39
N TYR A 462 12.18 -25.67 10.19
CA TYR A 462 11.32 -26.84 9.96
C TYR A 462 12.06 -28.17 9.80
N GLY A 463 13.39 -28.26 9.73
CA GLY A 463 14.04 -29.54 9.45
C GLY A 463 13.54 -30.19 8.15
N GLY A 464 13.23 -31.48 8.16
CA GLY A 464 12.57 -32.12 7.02
C GLY A 464 11.19 -31.53 6.75
N LEU A 465 10.99 -31.07 5.51
CA LEU A 465 9.81 -30.29 5.10
C LEU A 465 9.18 -30.88 3.83
N ILE A 466 7.88 -31.14 3.88
CA ILE A 466 7.06 -31.50 2.73
C ILE A 466 5.86 -30.54 2.64
N ILE A 467 5.57 -30.04 1.42
CA ILE A 467 4.32 -29.34 1.12
C ILE A 467 3.53 -30.13 0.09
N ILE A 468 2.26 -30.43 0.41
CA ILE A 468 1.36 -31.21 -0.42
C ILE A 468 0.19 -30.31 -0.87
N GLU A 469 -0.07 -30.26 -2.17
CA GLU A 469 -1.28 -29.65 -2.74
C GLU A 469 -2.42 -30.66 -2.72
N HIS A 470 -3.53 -30.28 -2.11
CA HIS A 470 -4.78 -31.03 -2.10
C HIS A 470 -5.83 -30.32 -2.93
N SER A 471 -6.84 -31.07 -3.36
CA SER A 471 -8.00 -30.52 -4.06
C SER A 471 -9.27 -31.17 -3.53
N ILE A 472 -10.19 -30.33 -3.05
CA ILE A 472 -11.52 -30.76 -2.61
C ILE A 472 -12.57 -29.82 -3.21
N ASN A 473 -13.55 -30.38 -3.94
CA ASN A 473 -14.61 -29.62 -4.63
C ASN A 473 -14.09 -28.41 -5.42
N ASN A 474 -13.01 -28.63 -6.20
CA ASN A 474 -12.27 -27.63 -7.00
C ASN A 474 -11.59 -26.50 -6.20
N ILE A 475 -11.51 -26.62 -4.87
CA ILE A 475 -10.67 -25.74 -4.04
C ILE A 475 -9.34 -26.42 -3.80
N LYS A 476 -8.27 -25.73 -4.22
CA LYS A 476 -6.91 -26.11 -3.89
C LYS A 476 -6.52 -25.53 -2.54
N TYR A 477 -5.85 -26.36 -1.74
CA TYR A 477 -5.22 -25.93 -0.50
C TYR A 477 -3.96 -26.75 -0.24
N TYR A 478 -3.18 -26.34 0.74
CA TYR A 478 -1.88 -26.94 1.00
C TYR A 478 -1.78 -27.38 2.45
N SER A 479 -1.18 -28.54 2.67
CA SER A 479 -0.68 -28.95 3.98
C SER A 479 0.84 -28.86 4.00
N LEU A 480 1.37 -28.43 5.14
CA LEU A 480 2.81 -28.32 5.38
C LEU A 480 3.15 -29.27 6.53
N TYR A 481 4.04 -30.21 6.25
CA TYR A 481 4.61 -31.13 7.25
C TYR A 481 6.04 -30.73 7.50
N GLY A 482 6.31 -30.21 8.69
CA GLY A 482 7.64 -29.86 9.16
C GLY A 482 8.13 -30.81 10.24
N HIS A 483 9.34 -30.56 10.71
CA HIS A 483 10.08 -31.31 11.72
C HIS A 483 10.21 -32.81 11.39
N LEU A 484 10.17 -33.14 10.10
CA LEU A 484 10.38 -34.51 9.64
C LEU A 484 11.87 -34.87 9.67
N SER A 485 12.16 -36.17 9.61
CA SER A 485 13.50 -36.69 9.34
C SER A 485 14.04 -36.20 8.00
N ASP A 486 15.34 -36.36 7.74
CA ASP A 486 16.00 -35.88 6.52
C ASP A 486 15.32 -36.41 5.25
N GLN A 487 14.58 -35.54 4.57
CA GLN A 487 13.75 -35.93 3.42
C GLN A 487 14.55 -36.25 2.16
N LYS A 488 15.87 -35.98 2.13
CA LYS A 488 16.74 -36.47 1.05
C LYS A 488 17.04 -37.97 1.19
N LYS A 489 16.82 -38.53 2.38
CA LYS A 489 17.07 -39.95 2.71
C LYS A 489 15.76 -40.73 2.95
N SER A 490 14.65 -40.02 3.07
CA SER A 490 13.33 -40.62 3.29
C SER A 490 12.81 -41.35 2.05
N LYS A 491 12.27 -42.55 2.26
CA LYS A 491 11.51 -43.28 1.24
C LYS A 491 10.06 -42.80 1.27
N ILE A 492 9.71 -41.87 0.38
CA ILE A 492 8.32 -41.49 0.15
C ILE A 492 7.67 -42.62 -0.65
N LYS A 493 6.59 -43.18 -0.10
CA LYS A 493 5.78 -44.20 -0.76
C LYS A 493 4.43 -43.60 -1.11
N LYS A 494 3.90 -43.95 -2.29
CA LYS A 494 2.48 -43.74 -2.56
C LYS A 494 1.70 -44.61 -1.56
N GLY A 495 0.87 -43.95 -0.76
CA GLY A 495 0.10 -44.57 0.33
C GLY A 495 -1.07 -45.39 -0.15
#